data_AF-A0AAD1ES17-F1
#
_entry.id   AF-A0AAD1ES17-F1
#
_cell.length_a   1.000
_cell.length_b   1.000
_cell.length_c   1.000
_cell.angle_alpha   90.00
_cell.angle_beta   90.00
_cell.angle_gamma   90.00
#
_symmetry.space_group_name_H-M   'P 1'
#
loop_
_entity.id
_entity.type
_entity.pdbx_description
1 polymer ?
#
loop_
_entity_poly.entity_id
_entity_poly.type
_entity_poly.pdbx_seq_one_letter_code
_entity_poly.pdbx_strand_id
1 'polypeptide(L)'
;MSQLVLASEQSFRNHLCQLIGQALEEKDQVIMESSYRRQFYRIKDKRERTFLSSIGPLVFTRRYYEDKRTNERLFLLDEIVGIEKHSRLSLDLKAKLLEDATRLSYKQSGERHGGEAKISKSAVMHVVHHSGKDISALDQLEDEPAPVPEILFVEADEDHVPHQDGTITFLKWFMCTRVTGPSGKSSA
;
A
#
# COMPACT_ATOMS: atom_id res chain seq x y z
N MET A 1 26.78 -19.05 -13.91
CA MET A 1 25.35 -19.39 -13.99
C MET A 1 24.48 -18.44 -13.18
N SER A 2 24.64 -18.34 -11.84
CA SER A 2 23.82 -17.43 -11.00
C SER A 2 23.85 -15.96 -11.45
N GLN A 3 25.04 -15.40 -11.70
CA GLN A 3 25.18 -14.00 -12.15
C GLN A 3 24.51 -13.72 -13.51
N LEU A 4 24.53 -14.70 -14.42
CA LEU A 4 23.89 -14.57 -15.74
C LEU A 4 22.36 -14.53 -15.60
N VAL A 5 21.80 -15.40 -14.75
CA VAL A 5 20.36 -15.45 -14.48
C VAL A 5 19.90 -14.13 -13.85
N LEU A 6 20.59 -13.64 -12.82
CA LEU A 6 20.27 -12.36 -12.16
C LEU A 6 20.34 -11.18 -13.14
N ALA A 7 21.37 -11.11 -13.98
CA ALA A 7 21.51 -10.06 -14.98
C ALA A 7 20.40 -10.11 -16.04
N SER A 8 20.00 -11.32 -16.46
CA SER A 8 18.91 -11.49 -17.41
C SER A 8 17.57 -11.05 -16.79
N GLU A 9 17.30 -11.43 -15.55
CA GLU A 9 16.09 -11.04 -14.82
C GLU A 9 15.99 -9.52 -14.68
N GLN A 10 17.08 -8.85 -14.29
CA GLN A 10 17.11 -7.39 -14.21
C GLN A 10 16.86 -6.73 -15.57
N SER A 11 17.42 -7.28 -16.64
CA SER A 11 17.20 -6.78 -18.00
C SER A 11 15.74 -6.93 -18.43
N PHE A 12 15.11 -8.07 -18.15
CA PHE A 12 13.69 -8.29 -18.40
C PHE A 12 12.81 -7.31 -17.62
N ARG A 13 13.09 -7.12 -16.33
CA ARG A 13 12.35 -6.16 -15.49
C ARG A 13 12.45 -4.74 -16.04
N ASN A 14 13.65 -4.30 -16.41
CA ASN A 14 13.86 -2.98 -17.00
C ASN A 14 13.09 -2.82 -18.32
N HIS A 15 13.11 -3.84 -19.18
CA HIS A 15 12.36 -3.82 -20.44
C HIS A 15 10.84 -3.81 -20.22
N LEU A 16 10.33 -4.59 -19.27
CA LEU A 16 8.92 -4.57 -18.87
C LEU A 16 8.50 -3.18 -18.38
N CYS A 17 9.32 -2.52 -17.56
CA CYS A 17 9.05 -1.15 -17.11
C CYS A 17 8.95 -0.16 -18.27
N GLN A 18 9.83 -0.29 -19.27
CA GLN A 18 9.79 0.55 -20.48
C GLN A 18 8.52 0.32 -21.30
N LEU A 19 8.15 -0.95 -21.54
CA LEU A 19 6.94 -1.30 -22.29
C LEU A 19 5.68 -0.79 -21.60
N ILE A 20 5.59 -0.93 -20.26
CA ILE A 20 4.46 -0.39 -19.49
C ILE A 20 4.44 1.14 -19.58
N GLY A 21 5.59 1.80 -19.45
CA GLY A 21 5.70 3.26 -19.62
C GLY A 21 5.19 3.71 -20.98
N GLN A 22 5.63 3.07 -22.06
CA GLN A 22 5.17 3.33 -23.43
C GLN A 22 3.66 3.12 -23.59
N ALA A 23 3.13 2.00 -23.07
CA ALA A 23 1.69 1.72 -23.13
C ALA A 23 0.87 2.79 -22.37
N LEU A 24 1.38 3.34 -21.27
CA LEU A 24 0.76 4.45 -20.55
C LEU A 24 0.78 5.75 -21.37
N GLU A 25 1.88 6.04 -22.07
CA GLU A 25 1.98 7.21 -22.96
C GLU A 25 1.08 7.08 -24.19
N GLU A 26 0.96 5.88 -24.77
CA GLU A 26 0.02 5.57 -25.85
C GLU A 26 -1.44 5.77 -25.37
N LYS A 27 -1.76 5.31 -24.16
CA LYS A 27 -3.07 5.58 -23.54
C LYS A 27 -3.31 7.08 -23.35
N ASP A 28 -2.32 7.85 -22.89
CA ASP A 28 -2.43 9.32 -22.81
C ASP A 28 -2.70 9.94 -24.20
N GLN A 29 -2.07 9.41 -25.24
CA GLN A 29 -2.29 9.86 -26.61
C GLN A 29 -3.71 9.58 -27.09
N VAL A 30 -4.26 8.39 -26.81
CA VAL A 30 -5.66 8.06 -27.11
C VAL A 30 -6.63 8.99 -26.35
N ILE A 31 -6.36 9.26 -25.07
CA ILE A 31 -7.16 10.20 -24.25
C ILE A 31 -7.11 11.59 -24.87
N MET A 32 -5.93 12.05 -25.27
CA MET A 32 -5.76 13.31 -25.97
C MET A 32 -6.61 13.32 -27.24
N GLU A 33 -6.56 12.30 -28.08
CA GLU A 33 -7.28 12.32 -29.36
C GLU A 33 -8.80 12.27 -29.22
N SER A 34 -9.31 11.75 -28.10
CA SER A 34 -10.74 11.57 -27.85
C SER A 34 -11.59 12.84 -27.99
N SER A 35 -12.80 12.67 -28.53
CA SER A 35 -13.81 13.75 -28.65
C SER A 35 -14.23 14.29 -27.28
N TYR A 36 -14.42 13.39 -26.30
CA TYR A 36 -14.77 13.74 -24.92
C TYR A 36 -13.75 14.71 -24.31
N ARG A 37 -12.45 14.39 -24.42
CA ARG A 37 -11.39 15.30 -23.96
C ARG A 37 -11.50 16.66 -24.65
N ARG A 38 -11.59 16.70 -25.98
CA ARG A 38 -11.65 17.98 -26.74
C ARG A 38 -12.82 18.86 -26.32
N GLN A 39 -13.96 18.26 -26.02
CA GLN A 39 -15.16 18.96 -25.58
C GLN A 39 -14.97 19.55 -24.18
N PHE A 40 -14.54 18.75 -23.20
CA PHE A 40 -14.61 19.12 -21.78
C PHE A 40 -13.29 19.59 -21.16
N TYR A 41 -12.13 19.31 -21.76
CA TYR A 41 -10.83 19.57 -21.14
C TYR A 41 -9.89 20.39 -22.03
N ARG A 42 -9.11 21.28 -21.40
CA ARG A 42 -7.99 22.01 -22.02
C ARG A 42 -6.67 21.40 -21.59
N ILE A 43 -5.73 21.25 -22.53
CA ILE A 43 -4.36 20.82 -22.20
C ILE A 43 -3.61 22.04 -21.67
N LYS A 44 -2.96 21.89 -20.51
CA LYS A 44 -2.16 22.96 -19.88
C LYS A 44 -0.67 22.68 -19.94
N ASP A 45 -0.28 21.43 -19.78
CA ASP A 45 1.11 21.05 -19.62
C ASP A 45 1.30 19.55 -19.93
N LYS A 46 2.55 19.12 -20.03
CA LYS A 46 2.93 17.71 -20.13
C LYS A 46 4.04 17.44 -19.10
N ARG A 47 3.82 16.45 -18.23
CA ARG A 47 4.72 16.19 -17.09
C ARG A 47 5.14 14.73 -17.03
N GLU A 48 6.43 14.53 -16.81
CA GLU A 48 6.99 13.23 -16.47
C GLU A 48 6.58 12.83 -15.05
N ARG A 49 6.38 11.53 -14.84
CA ARG A 49 6.25 10.92 -13.51
C ARG A 49 7.06 9.65 -13.45
N THR A 50 7.79 9.52 -12.35
CA THR A 50 8.35 8.25 -11.88
C THR A 50 7.40 7.65 -10.85
N PHE A 51 6.95 6.43 -11.09
CA PHE A 51 6.07 5.66 -10.23
C PHE A 51 6.74 4.33 -9.87
N LEU A 52 6.92 4.05 -8.58
CA LEU A 52 7.63 2.85 -8.14
C LEU A 52 6.66 1.66 -8.09
N SER A 53 6.92 0.66 -8.93
CA SER A 53 6.22 -0.62 -8.94
C SER A 53 7.07 -1.73 -8.32
N SER A 54 6.48 -2.88 -8.00
CA SER A 54 7.29 -4.02 -7.56
C SER A 54 8.16 -4.64 -8.66
N ILE A 55 7.85 -4.34 -9.94
CA ILE A 55 8.71 -4.70 -11.08
C ILE A 55 9.92 -3.76 -11.11
N GLY A 56 9.72 -2.47 -10.87
CA GLY A 56 10.75 -1.45 -10.89
C GLY A 56 10.21 -0.04 -11.07
N PRO A 57 11.08 0.97 -11.28
CA PRO A 57 10.67 2.33 -11.54
C PRO A 57 10.02 2.46 -12.92
N LEU A 58 8.75 2.86 -12.97
CA LEU A 58 8.03 3.20 -14.19
C LEU A 58 8.16 4.69 -14.44
N VAL A 59 8.73 5.07 -15.58
CA VAL A 59 8.85 6.47 -16.01
C VAL A 59 7.97 6.66 -17.24
N PHE A 60 7.07 7.64 -17.18
CA PHE A 60 6.18 7.97 -18.29
C PHE A 60 5.75 9.43 -18.24
N THR A 61 5.40 9.97 -19.40
CA THR A 61 4.98 11.36 -19.56
C THR A 61 3.49 11.44 -19.84
N ARG A 62 2.78 12.28 -19.08
CA ARG A 62 1.32 12.43 -19.22
C ARG A 62 0.90 13.89 -19.26
N ARG A 63 -0.28 14.15 -19.82
CA ARG A 63 -0.79 15.52 -19.99
C ARG A 63 -1.57 15.99 -18.77
N TYR A 64 -1.38 17.25 -18.43
CA TYR A 64 -2.12 17.95 -17.39
C TYR A 64 -3.28 18.71 -18.02
N TYR A 65 -4.49 18.45 -17.51
CA TYR A 65 -5.73 18.96 -18.05
C TYR A 65 -6.41 19.92 -17.07
N GLU A 66 -7.17 20.86 -17.62
CA GLU A 66 -8.11 21.70 -16.89
C GLU A 66 -9.53 21.42 -17.40
N ASP A 67 -10.45 21.06 -16.51
CA ASP A 67 -11.86 20.88 -16.84
C ASP A 67 -12.48 22.25 -17.12
N LYS A 68 -13.10 22.42 -18.29
CA LYS A 68 -13.73 23.68 -18.71
C LYS A 68 -14.98 24.03 -17.90
N ARG A 69 -15.58 23.05 -17.22
CA ARG A 69 -16.83 23.21 -16.46
C ARG A 69 -16.54 23.63 -15.01
N THR A 70 -15.57 22.98 -14.37
CA THR A 70 -15.26 23.19 -12.94
C THR A 70 -14.01 24.05 -12.73
N ASN A 71 -13.19 24.27 -13.77
CA ASN A 71 -11.84 24.84 -13.69
C ASN A 71 -10.87 24.02 -12.82
N GLU A 72 -11.24 22.79 -12.44
CA GLU A 72 -10.36 21.89 -11.73
C GLU A 72 -9.29 21.32 -12.65
N ARG A 73 -8.15 20.97 -12.05
CA ARG A 73 -7.00 20.48 -12.80
C ARG A 73 -6.58 19.09 -12.36
N LEU A 74 -6.30 18.23 -13.33
CA LEU A 74 -6.08 16.81 -13.12
C LEU A 74 -5.28 16.16 -14.23
N PHE A 75 -4.82 14.94 -13.97
CA PHE A 75 -4.23 14.05 -14.96
C PHE A 75 -5.26 12.99 -15.31
N LEU A 76 -5.87 13.07 -16.50
CA LEU A 76 -6.91 12.11 -16.93
C LEU A 76 -6.39 10.67 -16.97
N LEU A 77 -5.13 10.48 -17.35
CA LEU A 77 -4.49 9.16 -17.34
C LEU A 77 -4.46 8.56 -15.93
N ASP A 78 -4.15 9.35 -14.90
CA ASP A 78 -4.06 8.85 -13.53
C ASP A 78 -5.43 8.36 -13.04
N GLU A 79 -6.50 9.11 -13.33
CA GLU A 79 -7.87 8.72 -12.96
C GLU A 79 -8.33 7.45 -13.69
N ILE A 80 -8.00 7.31 -14.98
CA ILE A 80 -8.39 6.14 -15.79
C ILE A 80 -7.66 4.87 -15.34
N VAL A 81 -6.37 4.99 -14.98
CA VAL A 81 -5.54 3.86 -14.54
C VAL A 81 -5.73 3.58 -13.04
N GLY A 82 -6.43 4.46 -12.31
CA GLY A 82 -6.65 4.32 -10.87
C GLY A 82 -5.40 4.63 -10.04
N ILE A 83 -4.52 5.50 -10.52
CA ILE A 83 -3.34 5.92 -9.78
C ILE A 83 -3.71 7.08 -8.85
N GLU A 84 -3.67 6.82 -7.55
CA GLU A 84 -3.90 7.83 -6.51
C GLU A 84 -3.05 9.10 -6.72
N LYS A 85 -3.69 10.25 -6.47
CA LYS A 85 -3.03 11.56 -6.48
C LYS A 85 -1.87 11.56 -5.49
N HIS A 86 -0.73 12.10 -5.92
CA HIS A 86 0.51 12.18 -5.14
C HIS A 86 1.12 10.85 -4.69
N SER A 87 0.53 9.70 -5.03
CA SER A 87 1.14 8.41 -4.69
C SER A 87 2.39 8.18 -5.53
N ARG A 88 3.49 7.87 -4.85
CA ARG A 88 4.76 7.49 -5.48
C ARG A 88 4.92 5.98 -5.62
N LEU A 89 4.13 5.21 -4.88
CA LEU A 89 4.22 3.77 -4.78
C LEU A 89 2.94 3.14 -5.36
N SER A 90 3.13 2.12 -6.19
CA SER A 90 2.05 1.24 -6.63
C SER A 90 1.42 0.47 -5.48
N LEU A 91 0.18 0.04 -5.68
CA LEU A 91 -0.55 -0.75 -4.70
C LEU A 91 0.15 -2.10 -4.43
N ASP A 92 0.66 -2.77 -5.47
CA ASP A 92 1.40 -4.02 -5.34
C ASP A 92 2.70 -3.86 -4.54
N LEU A 93 3.40 -2.74 -4.72
CA LEU A 93 4.60 -2.44 -3.93
C LEU A 93 4.24 -2.12 -2.48
N LYS A 94 3.19 -1.33 -2.23
CA LYS A 94 2.69 -1.07 -0.87
C LYS A 94 2.35 -2.38 -0.15
N ALA A 95 1.66 -3.31 -0.82
CA ALA A 95 1.31 -4.61 -0.27
C ALA A 95 2.55 -5.45 0.12
N LYS A 96 3.55 -5.52 -0.76
CA LYS A 96 4.83 -6.21 -0.46
C LYS A 96 5.56 -5.58 0.72
N LEU A 97 5.60 -4.24 0.79
CA LEU A 97 6.21 -3.54 1.92
C LEU A 97 5.51 -3.85 3.25
N LEU A 98 4.18 -3.91 3.25
CA LEU A 98 3.37 -4.27 4.42
C LEU A 98 3.65 -5.72 4.85
N GLU A 99 3.64 -6.66 3.91
CA GLU A 99 3.93 -8.07 4.18
C GLU A 99 5.32 -8.23 4.82
N ASP A 100 6.34 -7.60 4.23
CA ASP A 100 7.70 -7.64 4.77
C ASP A 100 7.81 -6.95 6.13
N ALA A 101 7.08 -5.85 6.36
CA ALA A 101 7.09 -5.13 7.62
C ALA A 101 6.53 -5.93 8.81
N THR A 102 5.79 -7.02 8.55
CA THR A 102 5.37 -7.95 9.62
C THR A 102 6.51 -8.80 10.17
N ARG A 103 7.60 -8.99 9.40
CA ARG A 103 8.71 -9.90 9.73
C ARG A 103 10.07 -9.21 9.80
N LEU A 104 10.20 -8.06 9.15
CA LEU A 104 11.46 -7.35 8.96
C LEU A 104 11.37 -5.92 9.47
N SER A 105 12.53 -5.32 9.75
CA SER A 105 12.58 -3.89 10.01
C SER A 105 12.15 -3.07 8.78
N TYR A 106 11.60 -1.88 8.98
CA TYR A 106 11.20 -0.97 7.90
C TYR A 106 12.34 -0.67 6.91
N LYS A 107 13.59 -0.65 7.38
CA LYS A 107 14.75 -0.45 6.51
C LYS A 107 14.96 -1.66 5.59
N GLN A 108 14.94 -2.87 6.14
CA GLN A 108 15.11 -4.11 5.37
C GLN A 108 13.97 -4.33 4.36
N SER A 109 12.72 -4.04 4.75
CA SER A 109 11.56 -4.06 3.86
C SER A 109 11.76 -3.12 2.65
N GLY A 110 12.20 -1.88 2.91
CA GLY A 110 12.49 -0.92 1.85
C GLY A 110 13.65 -1.32 0.94
N GLU A 111 14.71 -1.92 1.50
CA GLU A 111 15.87 -2.41 0.74
C GLU A 111 15.54 -3.62 -0.14
N ARG A 112 14.68 -4.54 0.32
CA ARG A 112 14.29 -5.72 -0.45
C ARG A 112 13.51 -5.37 -1.72
N HIS A 113 12.63 -4.38 -1.65
CA HIS A 113 11.69 -4.07 -2.73
C HIS A 113 12.05 -2.82 -3.54
N GLY A 114 13.01 -2.01 -3.09
CA GLY A 114 13.42 -0.79 -3.79
C GLY A 114 14.10 -1.01 -5.14
N GLY A 115 14.72 -2.18 -5.37
CA GLY A 115 15.59 -2.37 -6.53
C GLY A 115 16.67 -1.28 -6.59
N GLU A 116 16.77 -0.57 -7.71
CA GLU A 116 17.66 0.60 -7.86
C GLU A 116 17.12 1.88 -7.17
N ALA A 117 15.80 1.96 -6.94
CA ALA A 117 15.15 3.08 -6.27
C ALA A 117 15.02 2.82 -4.76
N LYS A 118 15.91 3.39 -3.95
CA LYS A 118 15.86 3.20 -2.49
C LYS A 118 14.55 3.71 -1.88
N ILE A 119 13.76 2.81 -1.32
CA ILE A 119 12.59 3.13 -0.49
C ILE A 119 13.10 3.37 0.93
N SER A 120 12.86 4.55 1.48
CA SER A 120 13.33 4.89 2.83
C SER A 120 12.51 4.17 3.90
N LYS A 121 13.12 3.90 5.06
CA LYS A 121 12.41 3.35 6.24
C LYS A 121 11.18 4.18 6.62
N SER A 122 11.26 5.50 6.45
CA SER A 122 10.14 6.42 6.74
C SER A 122 9.02 6.26 5.72
N ALA A 123 9.32 6.00 4.45
CA ALA A 123 8.30 5.71 3.44
C ALA A 123 7.54 4.42 3.78
N VAL A 124 8.25 3.36 4.20
CA VAL A 124 7.63 2.12 4.68
C VAL A 124 6.75 2.39 5.91
N MET A 125 7.28 3.12 6.89
CA MET A 125 6.56 3.53 8.09
C MET A 125 5.26 4.28 7.75
N HIS A 126 5.29 5.22 6.78
CA HIS A 126 4.09 5.92 6.33
C HIS A 126 3.06 4.98 5.68
N VAL A 127 3.50 4.00 4.88
CA VAL A 127 2.60 2.99 4.30
C VAL A 127 1.92 2.16 5.39
N VAL A 128 2.70 1.70 6.38
CA VAL A 128 2.20 0.93 7.53
C VAL A 128 1.19 1.75 8.33
N HIS A 129 1.53 2.97 8.74
CA HIS A 129 0.61 3.80 9.54
C HIS A 129 -0.63 4.25 8.77
N HIS A 130 -0.51 4.49 7.46
CA HIS A 130 -1.67 4.85 6.65
C HIS A 130 -2.65 3.68 6.57
N SER A 131 -2.15 2.49 6.23
CA SER A 131 -2.98 1.28 6.10
C SER A 131 -3.48 0.76 7.45
N GLY A 132 -2.69 0.95 8.52
CA GLY A 132 -3.06 0.55 9.88
C GLY A 132 -4.23 1.35 10.46
N LYS A 133 -4.48 2.58 9.98
CA LYS A 133 -5.67 3.35 10.36
C LYS A 133 -6.95 2.68 9.88
N ASP A 134 -6.92 2.07 8.71
CA ASP A 134 -8.07 1.36 8.15
C ASP A 134 -8.37 0.11 8.99
N ILE A 135 -7.33 -0.60 9.47
CA ILE A 135 -7.48 -1.77 10.34
C ILE A 135 -8.06 -1.39 11.71
N SER A 136 -7.55 -0.32 12.33
CA SER A 136 -8.06 0.15 13.64
C SER A 136 -9.52 0.61 13.59
N ALA A 137 -10.03 0.98 12.41
CA ALA A 137 -11.44 1.26 12.21
C ALA A 137 -12.31 -0.02 12.16
N LEU A 138 -11.75 -1.15 11.71
CA LEU A 138 -12.45 -2.45 11.75
C LEU A 138 -12.57 -2.98 13.19
N ASP A 139 -11.58 -2.75 14.04
CA ASP A 139 -11.63 -3.12 15.47
C ASP A 139 -12.69 -2.34 16.27
N GLN A 140 -13.27 -1.29 15.69
CA GLN A 140 -14.36 -0.49 16.27
C GLN A 140 -15.75 -0.91 15.80
N LEU A 141 -15.84 -1.93 14.92
CA LEU A 141 -17.13 -2.54 14.61
C LEU A 141 -17.61 -3.26 15.86
N GLU A 142 -18.81 -2.90 16.34
CA GLU A 142 -19.42 -3.57 17.48
C GLU A 142 -19.57 -5.05 17.16
N ASP A 143 -18.92 -5.91 17.96
CA ASP A 143 -19.18 -7.34 17.92
C ASP A 143 -20.68 -7.56 18.18
N GLU A 144 -21.30 -8.40 17.34
CA GLU A 144 -22.67 -8.85 17.60
C GLU A 144 -22.76 -9.41 19.03
N PRO A 145 -23.77 -9.02 19.82
CA PRO A 145 -23.88 -9.42 21.22
C PRO A 145 -23.97 -10.94 21.31
N ALA A 146 -22.87 -11.57 21.71
CA ALA A 146 -22.82 -12.99 21.99
C ALA A 146 -23.51 -13.30 23.32
N PRO A 147 -24.27 -14.41 23.44
CA PRO A 147 -24.86 -14.81 24.70
C PRO A 147 -23.79 -15.00 25.78
N VAL A 148 -24.00 -14.40 26.95
CA VAL A 148 -23.06 -14.45 28.07
C VAL A 148 -22.98 -15.89 28.61
N PRO A 149 -21.81 -16.54 28.60
CA PRO A 149 -21.67 -17.89 29.12
C PRO A 149 -21.77 -17.91 30.65
N GLU A 150 -22.20 -19.04 31.20
CA GLU A 150 -22.27 -19.26 32.66
C GLU A 150 -20.89 -19.20 33.33
N ILE A 151 -19.86 -19.70 32.63
CA ILE A 151 -18.46 -19.63 33.06
C ILE A 151 -17.61 -19.11 31.89
N LEU A 152 -16.90 -18.02 32.14
CA LEU A 152 -15.98 -17.40 31.20
C LEU A 152 -14.54 -17.70 31.61
N PHE A 153 -13.81 -18.46 30.79
CA PHE A 153 -12.37 -18.62 30.94
C PHE A 153 -11.66 -17.58 30.08
N VAL A 154 -10.81 -16.79 30.72
CA VAL A 154 -9.96 -15.80 30.08
C VAL A 154 -8.52 -16.19 30.32
N GLU A 155 -7.80 -16.46 29.24
CA GLU A 155 -6.35 -16.59 29.27
C GLU A 155 -5.74 -15.26 28.81
N ALA A 156 -4.82 -14.73 29.62
CA ALA A 156 -4.11 -13.49 29.32
C ALA A 156 -2.61 -13.75 29.40
N ASP A 157 -1.91 -13.55 28.29
CA ASP A 157 -0.45 -13.59 28.23
C ASP A 157 0.13 -12.16 28.23
N GLU A 158 1.29 -12.00 28.87
CA GLU A 158 1.97 -10.71 29.04
C GLU A 158 3.19 -10.61 28.13
N ASP A 159 3.22 -9.57 27.29
CA ASP A 159 4.40 -9.23 26.50
C ASP A 159 4.95 -7.84 26.88
N HIS A 160 6.28 -7.73 26.86
CA HIS A 160 7.02 -6.53 27.25
C HIS A 160 7.75 -5.96 26.02
N VAL A 161 7.23 -4.86 25.49
CA VAL A 161 7.85 -4.18 24.34
C VAL A 161 8.43 -2.83 24.79
N PRO A 162 9.69 -2.49 24.46
CA PRO A 162 10.23 -1.16 24.73
C PRO A 162 9.36 -0.08 24.07
N HIS A 163 8.92 0.89 24.86
CA HIS A 163 8.08 1.99 24.40
C HIS A 163 8.88 2.94 23.48
N GLN A 164 8.24 3.52 22.47
CA GLN A 164 8.92 4.30 21.42
C GLN A 164 8.66 5.81 21.56
N ASP A 165 8.63 6.27 22.81
CA ASP A 165 8.11 7.57 23.23
C ASP A 165 9.24 8.50 23.69
N GLY A 166 10.48 8.06 23.52
CA GLY A 166 11.68 8.74 24.02
C GLY A 166 11.96 8.51 25.51
N THR A 167 11.09 7.80 26.22
CA THR A 167 11.28 7.33 27.60
C THR A 167 11.67 5.85 27.59
N ILE A 168 12.56 5.43 28.51
CA ILE A 168 12.90 4.02 28.71
C ILE A 168 11.83 3.39 29.59
N THR A 169 10.64 3.23 29.05
CA THR A 169 9.51 2.55 29.67
C THR A 169 9.16 1.33 28.82
N PHE A 170 8.65 0.28 29.45
CA PHE A 170 8.13 -0.89 28.74
C PHE A 170 6.61 -0.76 28.64
N LEU A 171 6.08 -0.93 27.43
CA LEU A 171 4.65 -1.04 27.21
C LEU A 171 4.24 -2.47 27.52
N LYS A 172 3.36 -2.63 28.50
CA LYS A 172 2.81 -3.91 28.91
C LYS A 172 1.59 -4.20 28.06
N TRP A 173 1.70 -5.20 27.18
CA TRP A 173 0.60 -5.67 26.36
C TRP A 173 0.02 -6.94 26.98
N PHE A 174 -1.31 -7.04 26.95
CA PHE A 174 -2.03 -8.25 27.32
C PHE A 174 -2.80 -8.74 26.10
N MET A 175 -2.50 -9.96 25.64
CA MET A 175 -3.38 -10.63 24.68
C MET A 175 -4.38 -11.47 25.45
N CYS A 176 -5.66 -11.18 25.28
CA CYS A 176 -6.77 -11.87 25.94
C CYS A 176 -7.48 -12.76 24.93
N THR A 177 -7.42 -14.07 25.10
CA THR A 177 -8.21 -15.01 24.29
C THR A 177 -9.44 -15.48 25.08
N ARG A 178 -10.61 -15.36 24.46
CA ARG A 178 -11.86 -15.88 25.04
C ARG A 178 -11.95 -17.38 24.74
N VAL A 179 -11.94 -18.20 25.79
CA VAL A 179 -12.23 -19.63 25.67
C VAL A 179 -13.58 -19.90 26.31
N THR A 180 -14.55 -20.37 25.51
CA THR A 180 -15.85 -20.79 26.05
C THR A 180 -15.73 -22.23 26.53
N GLY A 181 -16.06 -22.47 27.80
CA GLY A 181 -16.06 -23.81 28.38
C GLY A 181 -17.25 -24.65 27.86
N PRO A 182 -17.16 -25.99 27.89
CA PRO A 182 -18.29 -26.83 27.55
C PRO A 182 -19.45 -26.58 28.53
N SER A 183 -20.67 -26.47 28.00
CA SER A 183 -21.90 -26.37 28.80
C SER A 183 -22.09 -27.67 29.59
N GLY A 184 -21.70 -27.64 30.87
CA GLY A 184 -21.84 -28.78 31.76
C GLY A 184 -23.30 -29.11 32.01
N LYS A 185 -23.84 -30.12 31.31
CA LYS A 185 -24.88 -30.97 31.90
C LYS A 185 -24.18 -31.99 32.79
N SER A 186 -23.94 -31.63 34.06
CA SER A 186 -23.68 -32.63 35.10
C SER A 186 -25.03 -33.25 35.46
N SER A 187 -25.26 -34.47 34.97
CA SER A 187 -26.38 -35.32 35.41
C SER A 187 -25.79 -36.46 36.23
N ALA A 188 -26.12 -36.48 37.52
CA ALA A 188 -26.03 -37.56 38.52
C ALA A 188 -24.69 -38.29 38.70
#